data_AF-A0A3B9BLP7-F1
#
_entry.id   AF-A0A3B9BLP7-F1
#
_cell.length_a   1.000
_cell.length_b   1.000
_cell.length_c   1.000
_cell.angle_alpha   90.00
_cell.angle_beta   90.00
_cell.angle_gamma   90.00
#
_symmetry.space_group_name_H-M   'P 1'
#
loop_
_entity.id
_entity.type
_entity.pdbx_description
1 polymer ?
#
loop_
_entity_poly.entity_id
_entity_poly.type
_entity_poly.pdbx_seq_one_letter_code
_entity_poly.pdbx_strand_id
1 'polypeptide(L)'
;MWQSKRSAEISNLPKSVRAAQLVLLAQGLGKDMLIVVTATVLVGLYLIPSQALWAPLSVWLASFSLLALAGLPVARSIRKTAMRETRLDVAELTLTGYAGLTCTLWSSLIFLYWHVHETEQLIIISAIIALANVSTATTFMLYRPAMLVALFCINLPVLAKLIVAGTANELVLALVLIGTAAIFFRAGWNSNQDVANALALRQANKELVAKLNLSLAEANYANAAKSRFLATVSHQLRTPLNAIIGFSELMQQKVHGALGDNRYDDYVTDIVDSSDRLLGMINDILDLTKLESGELEPIDEPFRLPDILEQAIKQNTQLARQHGITLVATTPDMQIDLNGDRKH
;
A
#
# COMPACT_ATOMS: atom_id res chain seq x y z
N MET A 1 8.64 30.37 1.20
CA MET A 1 7.20 30.00 1.31
C MET A 1 6.92 28.52 0.98
N TRP A 2 7.57 27.92 -0.02
CA TRP A 2 7.44 26.47 -0.32
C TRP A 2 8.10 25.54 0.73
N GLN A 3 9.25 25.92 1.31
CA GLN A 3 9.92 25.13 2.36
C GLN A 3 9.19 25.18 3.71
N SER A 4 8.50 26.28 4.05
CA SER A 4 7.80 26.41 5.33
C SER A 4 6.47 25.62 5.38
N LYS A 5 5.82 25.41 4.22
CA LYS A 5 4.69 24.47 4.11
C LYS A 5 5.15 23.01 4.29
N ARG A 6 6.30 22.64 3.70
CA ARG A 6 6.91 21.31 3.89
C ARG A 6 7.26 21.03 5.34
N SER A 7 7.85 21.98 6.06
CA SER A 7 8.20 21.80 7.48
C SER A 7 6.97 21.68 8.40
N ALA A 8 5.84 22.29 8.03
CA ALA A 8 4.59 22.23 8.80
C ALA A 8 3.83 20.90 8.58
N GLU A 9 3.91 20.27 7.40
CA GLU A 9 3.38 18.91 7.17
C GLU A 9 4.25 17.82 7.83
N ILE A 10 5.55 18.06 7.98
CA ILE A 10 6.52 17.09 8.54
C ILE A 10 6.42 16.97 10.08
N SER A 11 5.75 17.89 10.77
CA SER A 11 5.61 17.83 12.24
C SER A 11 4.64 16.74 12.72
N ASN A 12 3.71 16.30 11.87
CA ASN A 12 2.73 15.25 12.17
C ASN A 12 2.82 14.13 11.12
N LEU A 13 3.91 13.36 11.18
CA LEU A 13 4.05 12.14 10.36
C LEU A 13 2.82 11.24 10.54
N PRO A 14 2.29 10.63 9.46
CA PRO A 14 1.20 9.66 9.55
C PRO A 14 1.55 8.54 10.54
N LYS A 15 0.54 8.02 11.24
CA LYS A 15 0.71 6.94 12.23
C LYS A 15 1.42 5.72 11.64
N SER A 16 1.12 5.36 10.40
CA SER A 16 1.75 4.26 9.67
C SER A 16 3.25 4.48 9.42
N VAL A 17 3.66 5.73 9.12
CA VAL A 17 5.07 6.08 8.92
C VAL A 17 5.83 6.01 10.24
N ARG A 18 5.26 6.57 11.32
CA ARG A 18 5.82 6.45 12.69
C ARG A 18 5.98 4.99 13.10
N ALA A 19 4.94 4.18 12.90
CA ALA A 19 4.96 2.75 13.18
C ALA A 19 6.06 2.04 12.39
N ALA A 20 6.21 2.34 11.09
CA ALA A 20 7.25 1.78 10.26
C ALA A 20 8.67 2.16 10.74
N GLN A 21 8.89 3.41 11.16
CA GLN A 21 10.16 3.84 11.76
C GLN A 21 10.50 3.02 13.01
N LEU A 22 9.53 2.84 13.92
CA LEU A 22 9.71 2.05 15.14
C LEU A 22 9.99 0.57 14.84
N VAL A 23 9.33 -0.01 13.83
CA VAL A 23 9.59 -1.40 13.41
C VAL A 23 11.02 -1.55 12.88
N LEU A 24 11.46 -0.64 12.00
CA LEU A 24 12.81 -0.64 11.44
C LEU A 24 13.87 -0.49 12.54
N LEU A 25 13.67 0.47 13.45
CA LEU A 25 14.59 0.70 14.56
C LEU A 25 14.64 -0.51 15.49
N ALA A 26 13.49 -1.08 15.88
CA ALA A 26 13.45 -2.25 16.75
C ALA A 26 14.11 -3.50 16.13
N GLN A 27 14.13 -3.63 14.80
CA GLN A 27 14.86 -4.70 14.11
C GLN A 27 16.38 -4.48 14.18
N GLY A 28 16.85 -3.24 14.01
CA GLY A 28 18.27 -2.89 14.15
C GLY A 28 18.76 -3.05 15.59
N LEU A 29 18.01 -2.51 16.54
CA LEU A 29 18.36 -2.47 17.96
C LEU A 29 18.70 -3.86 18.51
N GLY A 30 17.96 -4.89 18.14
CA GLY A 30 18.25 -6.26 18.59
C GLY A 30 19.62 -6.79 18.15
N LYS A 31 20.06 -6.46 16.93
CA LYS A 31 21.38 -6.85 16.41
C LYS A 31 22.48 -6.03 17.07
N ASP A 32 22.25 -4.72 17.21
CA ASP A 32 23.20 -3.79 17.82
C ASP A 32 23.49 -4.19 19.27
N MET A 33 22.47 -4.62 20.03
CA MET A 33 22.66 -5.10 21.41
C MET A 33 23.53 -6.34 21.50
N LEU A 34 23.41 -7.29 20.57
CA LEU A 34 24.25 -8.49 20.58
C LEU A 34 25.72 -8.15 20.29
N ILE A 35 25.96 -7.23 19.35
CA ILE A 35 27.30 -6.70 19.05
C ILE A 35 27.89 -6.03 20.28
N VAL A 36 27.11 -5.15 20.92
CA VAL A 36 27.53 -4.44 22.14
C VAL A 36 27.90 -5.41 23.27
N VAL A 37 27.04 -6.39 23.57
CA VAL A 37 27.29 -7.38 24.62
C VAL A 37 28.54 -8.22 24.30
N THR A 38 28.72 -8.58 23.05
CA THR A 38 29.91 -9.34 22.63
C THR A 38 31.17 -8.50 22.83
N ALA A 39 31.16 -7.23 22.42
CA ALA A 39 32.29 -6.32 22.60
C ALA A 39 32.63 -6.09 24.08
N THR A 40 31.63 -5.84 24.94
CA THR A 40 31.86 -5.62 26.37
C THR A 40 32.37 -6.87 27.08
N VAL A 41 31.88 -8.07 26.71
CA VAL A 41 32.40 -9.33 27.24
C VAL A 41 33.85 -9.55 26.83
N LEU A 42 34.20 -9.30 25.56
CA LEU A 42 35.59 -9.43 25.10
C LEU A 42 36.54 -8.49 25.85
N VAL A 43 36.13 -7.23 26.05
CA VAL A 43 36.91 -6.28 26.87
C VAL A 43 37.00 -6.75 28.32
N GLY A 44 35.90 -7.23 28.90
CA GLY A 44 35.89 -7.79 30.25
C GLY A 44 36.84 -8.98 30.41
N LEU A 45 36.88 -9.89 29.43
CA LEU A 45 37.81 -11.04 29.42
C LEU A 45 39.27 -10.59 29.37
N TYR A 46 39.58 -9.57 28.57
CA TYR A 46 40.92 -8.99 28.50
C TYR A 46 41.38 -8.39 29.84
N LEU A 47 40.46 -7.86 30.64
CA LEU A 47 40.78 -7.24 31.93
C LEU A 47 40.98 -8.24 33.08
N ILE A 48 40.61 -9.52 32.91
CA ILE A 48 40.70 -10.58 33.94
C ILE A 48 42.08 -10.66 34.62
N PRO A 49 43.22 -10.64 33.90
CA PRO A 49 44.54 -10.76 34.52
C PRO A 49 44.91 -9.60 35.47
N SER A 50 44.17 -8.49 35.40
CA SER A 50 44.47 -7.22 36.10
C SER A 50 43.32 -6.73 36.98
N GLN A 51 42.40 -7.62 37.39
CA GLN A 51 41.11 -7.27 38.04
C GLN A 51 41.20 -6.31 39.23
N ALA A 52 42.26 -6.36 40.04
CA ALA A 52 42.41 -5.49 41.20
C ALA A 52 42.54 -3.99 40.83
N LEU A 53 43.06 -3.68 39.64
CA LEU A 53 43.23 -2.29 39.15
C LEU A 53 41.98 -1.77 38.41
N TRP A 54 41.13 -2.66 37.89
CA TRP A 54 40.02 -2.33 36.98
C TRP A 54 38.64 -2.74 37.50
N ALA A 55 38.49 -2.93 38.81
CA ALA A 55 37.21 -3.32 39.42
C ALA A 55 36.04 -2.38 39.04
N PRO A 56 36.19 -1.03 39.04
CA PRO A 56 35.09 -0.13 38.67
C PRO A 56 34.66 -0.26 37.20
N LEU A 57 35.61 -0.42 36.27
CA LEU A 57 35.33 -0.63 34.85
C LEU A 57 34.63 -1.97 34.61
N SER A 58 35.02 -3.01 35.34
CA SER A 58 34.41 -4.34 35.22
C SER A 58 32.92 -4.31 35.63
N VAL A 59 32.60 -3.60 36.72
CA VAL A 59 31.21 -3.39 37.16
C VAL A 59 30.42 -2.56 36.15
N TRP A 60 31.05 -1.54 35.57
CA TRP A 60 30.43 -0.70 34.53
C TRP A 60 30.13 -1.51 33.26
N LEU A 61 31.08 -2.30 32.76
CA LEU A 61 30.91 -3.18 31.60
C LEU A 61 29.80 -4.22 31.84
N ALA A 62 29.73 -4.80 33.04
CA ALA A 62 28.68 -5.75 33.40
C ALA A 62 27.29 -5.08 33.40
N SER A 63 27.21 -3.87 33.98
CA SER A 63 25.97 -3.07 34.02
C SER A 63 25.52 -2.67 32.60
N PHE A 64 26.46 -2.27 31.74
CA PHE A 64 26.20 -1.93 30.34
C PHE A 64 25.73 -3.14 29.53
N SER A 65 26.36 -4.29 29.73
CA SER A 65 25.96 -5.56 29.11
C SER A 65 24.55 -5.99 29.53
N LEU A 66 24.22 -5.84 30.82
CA LEU A 66 22.90 -6.18 31.35
C LEU A 66 21.82 -5.26 30.79
N LEU A 67 22.10 -3.95 30.69
CA LEU A 67 21.18 -3.00 30.06
C LEU A 67 21.00 -3.28 28.57
N ALA A 68 22.08 -3.60 27.85
CA ALA A 68 22.01 -4.00 26.45
C ALA A 68 21.17 -5.27 26.24
N LEU A 69 21.32 -6.27 27.11
CA LEU A 69 20.48 -7.49 27.09
C LEU A 69 19.00 -7.17 27.38
N ALA A 70 18.71 -6.24 28.29
CA ALA A 70 17.35 -5.75 28.53
C ALA A 70 16.74 -5.04 27.29
N GLY A 71 17.59 -4.55 26.37
CA GLY A 71 17.18 -4.04 25.07
C GLY A 71 16.50 -5.08 24.16
N LEU A 72 16.78 -6.38 24.30
CA LEU A 72 16.17 -7.44 23.49
C LEU A 72 14.65 -7.58 23.71
N PRO A 73 14.14 -7.77 24.94
CA PRO A 73 12.70 -7.79 25.18
C PRO A 73 12.04 -6.43 24.89
N VAL A 74 12.73 -5.32 25.13
CA VAL A 74 12.26 -3.97 24.78
C VAL A 74 12.04 -3.83 23.27
N ALA A 75 13.02 -4.21 22.45
CA ALA A 75 12.92 -4.21 20.99
C ALA A 75 11.76 -5.09 20.50
N ARG A 76 11.61 -6.29 21.07
CA ARG A 76 10.48 -7.19 20.75
C ARG A 76 9.12 -6.55 21.07
N SER A 77 9.01 -5.90 22.23
CA SER A 77 7.80 -5.21 22.66
C SER A 77 7.44 -4.04 21.74
N ILE A 78 8.41 -3.17 21.44
CA ILE A 78 8.26 -2.04 20.51
C ILE A 78 7.82 -2.54 19.14
N ARG A 79 8.51 -3.56 18.59
CA ARG A 79 8.20 -4.13 17.27
C ARG A 79 6.78 -4.67 17.22
N LYS A 80 6.34 -5.42 18.23
CA LYS A 80 4.99 -6.00 18.29
C LYS A 80 3.92 -4.92 18.36
N THR A 81 4.15 -3.89 19.16
CA THR A 81 3.25 -2.75 19.36
C THR A 81 3.13 -1.91 18.09
N ALA A 82 4.26 -1.63 17.43
CA ALA A 82 4.32 -0.86 16.19
C ALA A 82 3.72 -1.61 15.00
N MET A 83 3.96 -2.93 14.84
CA MET A 83 3.34 -3.72 13.76
C MET A 83 1.81 -3.79 13.86
N ARG A 84 1.26 -3.63 15.06
CA ARG A 84 -0.19 -3.59 15.27
C ARG A 84 -0.76 -2.17 15.16
N GLU A 85 0.10 -1.15 15.04
CA GLU A 85 -0.26 0.27 15.10
C GLU A 85 -1.08 0.66 16.35
N THR A 86 -0.97 -0.13 17.43
CA THR A 86 -1.71 0.07 18.68
C THR A 86 -0.82 0.73 19.73
N ARG A 87 -1.32 1.72 20.48
CA ARG A 87 -0.59 2.36 21.59
C ARG A 87 0.85 2.78 21.22
N LEU A 88 1.03 3.42 20.06
CA LEU A 88 2.34 3.87 19.57
C LEU A 88 3.07 4.74 20.60
N ASP A 89 2.35 5.59 21.33
CA ASP A 89 2.94 6.50 22.32
C ASP A 89 3.67 5.74 23.44
N VAL A 90 3.20 4.54 23.82
CA VAL A 90 3.88 3.68 24.81
C VAL A 90 5.18 3.12 24.23
N ALA A 91 5.18 2.69 22.97
CA ALA A 91 6.38 2.19 22.31
C ALA A 91 7.43 3.31 22.14
N GLU A 92 6.98 4.51 21.81
CA GLU A 92 7.82 5.70 21.68
C GLU A 92 8.43 6.13 23.01
N LEU A 93 7.63 6.14 24.09
CA LEU A 93 8.13 6.41 25.43
C LEU A 93 9.13 5.35 25.89
N THR A 94 8.84 4.06 25.63
CA THR A 94 9.73 2.96 25.99
C THR A 94 11.07 3.08 25.28
N LEU A 95 11.06 3.37 23.97
CA LEU A 95 12.27 3.59 23.18
C LEU A 95 13.07 4.78 23.71
N THR A 96 12.39 5.90 23.95
CA THR A 96 13.03 7.15 24.41
C THR A 96 13.64 6.96 25.81
N GLY A 97 12.93 6.29 26.72
CA GLY A 97 13.44 5.95 28.05
C GLY A 97 14.64 5.02 27.99
N TYR A 98 14.60 4.00 27.14
CA TYR A 98 15.73 3.10 26.92
C TYR A 98 16.97 3.83 26.36
N ALA A 99 16.77 4.73 25.39
CA ALA A 99 17.83 5.55 24.83
C ALA A 99 18.46 6.47 25.89
N GLY A 100 17.64 7.09 26.74
CA GLY A 100 18.11 7.90 27.87
C GLY A 100 18.91 7.10 28.90
N LEU A 101 18.44 5.90 29.29
CA LEU A 101 19.13 5.03 30.25
C LEU A 101 20.49 4.58 29.73
N THR A 102 20.56 4.12 28.48
CA THR A 102 21.80 3.67 27.85
C THR A 102 22.82 4.80 27.73
N CYS A 103 22.39 6.00 27.37
CA CYS A 103 23.26 7.18 27.24
C CYS A 103 23.71 7.74 28.59
N THR A 104 22.86 7.68 29.61
CA THR A 104 23.23 8.07 30.99
C THR A 104 24.30 7.12 31.53
N LEU A 105 24.16 5.82 31.26
CA LEU A 105 25.18 4.83 31.63
C LEU A 105 26.50 5.05 30.88
N TRP A 106 26.46 5.45 29.61
CA TRP A 106 27.66 5.90 28.89
C TRP A 106 28.32 7.09 29.56
N SER A 107 27.54 8.12 29.89
CA SER A 107 28.05 9.35 30.51
C SER A 107 28.68 9.09 31.89
N SER A 108 28.21 8.08 32.63
CA SER A 108 28.74 7.76 33.96
C SER A 108 30.20 7.31 33.96
N LEU A 109 30.70 6.78 32.82
CA LEU A 109 32.10 6.35 32.65
C LEU A 109 33.08 7.49 32.97
N ILE A 110 32.70 8.72 32.67
CA ILE A 110 33.55 9.88 32.91
C ILE A 110 33.79 10.12 34.40
N PHE A 111 32.91 9.68 35.30
CA PHE A 111 33.07 9.86 36.74
C PHE A 111 34.00 8.83 37.35
N LEU A 112 34.15 7.66 36.73
CA LEU A 112 35.07 6.62 37.19
C LEU A 112 36.54 7.01 36.97
N TYR A 113 36.84 7.79 35.92
CA TYR A 113 38.21 8.02 35.43
C TYR A 113 38.64 9.50 35.38
N TRP A 114 37.97 10.39 36.10
CA TRP A 114 38.21 11.84 36.02
C TRP A 114 39.40 12.37 36.82
N HIS A 115 40.11 11.53 37.55
CA HIS A 115 41.14 12.01 38.48
C HIS A 115 42.47 12.31 37.80
N VAL A 116 42.43 12.86 36.59
CA VAL A 116 43.60 12.88 35.72
C VAL A 116 43.93 14.30 35.31
N HIS A 117 45.01 14.81 35.87
CA HIS A 117 45.59 16.11 35.53
C HIS A 117 46.50 16.06 34.29
N GLU A 118 46.66 14.90 33.67
CA GLU A 118 47.45 14.69 32.46
C GLU A 118 46.63 14.89 31.18
N THR A 119 47.18 15.69 30.26
CA THR A 119 46.57 16.05 28.96
C THR A 119 46.28 14.82 28.09
N GLU A 120 47.07 13.75 28.22
CA GLU A 120 46.90 12.52 27.42
C GLU A 120 45.58 11.80 27.71
N GLN A 121 45.14 11.74 28.98
CA GLN A 121 43.91 11.03 29.31
C GLN A 121 42.66 11.86 28.98
N LEU A 122 42.76 13.20 29.01
CA LEU A 122 41.72 14.10 28.49
C LEU A 122 41.46 13.86 27.00
N ILE A 123 42.52 13.64 26.20
CA ILE A 123 42.40 13.30 24.77
C ILE A 123 41.70 11.95 24.60
N ILE A 124 42.07 10.92 25.37
CA ILE A 124 41.45 9.59 25.28
C ILE A 124 39.96 9.64 25.61
N ILE A 125 39.58 10.35 26.69
CA ILE A 125 38.17 10.53 27.08
C ILE A 125 37.40 11.24 25.97
N SER A 126 37.98 12.27 25.34
CA SER A 126 37.34 12.99 24.22
C SER A 126 37.06 12.07 23.01
N ALA A 127 37.99 11.18 22.68
CA ALA A 127 37.84 10.22 21.60
C ALA A 127 36.71 9.21 21.89
N ILE A 128 36.63 8.71 23.13
CA ILE A 128 35.57 7.78 23.56
C ILE A 128 34.19 8.45 23.44
N ILE A 129 34.07 9.70 23.88
CA ILE A 129 32.80 10.43 23.82
C ILE A 129 32.41 10.74 22.37
N ALA A 130 33.37 11.07 21.50
CA ALA A 130 33.11 11.26 20.08
C ALA A 130 32.58 9.96 19.44
N LEU A 131 33.19 8.81 19.73
CA LEU A 131 32.71 7.49 19.28
C LEU A 131 31.31 7.19 19.82
N ALA A 132 31.05 7.53 21.08
CA ALA A 132 29.74 7.30 21.69
C ALA A 132 28.65 8.20 21.08
N ASN A 133 28.98 9.43 20.69
CA ASN A 133 28.08 10.32 19.93
C ASN A 133 27.75 9.75 18.55
N VAL A 134 28.74 9.21 17.83
CA VAL A 134 28.50 8.51 16.54
C VAL A 134 27.50 7.37 16.74
N SER A 135 27.79 6.47 17.69
CA SER A 135 26.96 5.28 17.95
C SER A 135 25.52 5.64 18.34
N THR A 136 25.37 6.62 19.25
CA THR A 136 24.06 7.11 19.69
C THR A 136 23.27 7.74 18.54
N ALA A 137 23.92 8.56 17.71
CA ALA A 137 23.30 9.18 16.56
C ALA A 137 22.84 8.13 15.54
N THR A 138 23.70 7.18 15.18
CA THR A 138 23.36 6.14 14.19
C THR A 138 22.26 5.19 14.68
N THR A 139 22.25 4.85 15.98
CA THR A 139 21.28 3.90 16.55
C THR A 139 19.87 4.52 16.63
N PHE A 140 19.77 5.79 17.02
CA PHE A 140 18.48 6.43 17.28
C PHE A 140 18.03 7.42 16.19
N MET A 141 18.80 7.64 15.11
CA MET A 141 18.44 8.60 14.05
C MET A 141 17.07 8.35 13.41
N LEU A 142 16.57 7.10 13.41
CA LEU A 142 15.26 6.78 12.83
C LEU A 142 14.08 7.35 13.65
N TYR A 143 14.31 7.83 14.88
CA TYR A 143 13.27 8.40 15.72
C TYR A 143 13.76 9.61 16.54
N ARG A 144 13.31 10.82 16.18
CA ARG A 144 13.87 12.10 16.69
C ARG A 144 13.82 12.27 18.21
N PRO A 145 12.70 12.00 18.91
CA PRO A 145 12.64 12.18 20.36
C PRO A 145 13.67 11.33 21.12
N ALA A 146 13.83 10.06 20.71
CA ALA A 146 14.83 9.18 21.31
C ALA A 146 16.25 9.67 21.06
N MET A 147 16.57 10.10 19.83
CA MET A 147 17.87 10.67 19.49
C MET A 147 18.19 11.93 20.32
N LEU A 148 17.22 12.83 20.49
CA LEU A 148 17.39 14.05 21.28
C LEU A 148 17.69 13.73 22.74
N VAL A 149 16.85 12.91 23.38
CA VAL A 149 17.05 12.51 24.78
C VAL A 149 18.40 11.82 24.95
N ALA A 150 18.77 10.94 24.02
CA ALA A 150 20.05 10.25 24.03
C ALA A 150 21.25 11.22 23.95
N LEU A 151 21.23 12.17 23.02
CA LEU A 151 22.27 13.20 22.89
C LEU A 151 22.35 14.12 24.12
N PHE A 152 21.23 14.43 24.76
CA PHE A 152 21.24 15.18 26.01
C PHE A 152 21.82 14.36 27.16
N CYS A 153 21.37 13.13 27.36
CA CYS A 153 21.83 12.25 28.43
C CYS A 153 23.32 11.93 28.34
N ILE A 154 23.87 11.80 27.13
CA ILE A 154 25.29 11.50 26.95
C ILE A 154 26.19 12.72 27.19
N ASN A 155 25.81 13.90 26.69
CA ASN A 155 26.66 15.10 26.69
C ASN A 155 26.48 15.98 27.94
N LEU A 156 25.27 16.09 28.51
CA LEU A 156 24.99 17.07 29.56
C LEU A 156 25.84 16.86 30.84
N PRO A 157 25.99 15.64 31.40
CA PRO A 157 26.82 15.44 32.59
C PRO A 157 28.31 15.71 32.33
N VAL A 158 28.80 15.38 31.13
CA VAL A 158 30.17 15.64 30.70
C VAL A 158 30.43 17.14 30.60
N LEU A 159 29.53 17.88 29.93
CA LEU A 159 29.64 19.32 29.76
C LEU A 159 29.63 20.04 31.11
N ALA A 160 28.69 19.69 31.99
CA ALA A 160 28.62 20.27 33.34
C ALA A 160 29.95 20.11 34.08
N LYS A 161 30.57 18.94 33.96
CA LYS A 161 31.83 18.63 34.63
C LYS A 161 33.03 19.36 34.04
N LEU A 162 33.13 19.44 32.71
CA LEU A 162 34.19 20.20 32.02
C LEU A 162 34.12 21.69 32.36
N ILE A 163 32.90 22.25 32.42
CA ILE A 163 32.68 23.64 32.79
C ILE A 163 33.09 23.91 34.24
N VAL A 164 32.79 22.99 35.17
CA VAL A 164 33.18 23.12 36.58
C VAL A 164 34.70 23.03 36.78
N ALA A 165 35.41 22.20 36.00
CA ALA A 165 36.87 22.14 36.05
C ALA A 165 37.53 23.48 35.65
N GLY A 166 36.92 24.23 34.72
CA GLY A 166 37.25 25.64 34.45
C GLY A 166 38.63 25.92 33.82
N THR A 167 39.41 24.88 33.55
CA THR A 167 40.73 24.94 32.93
C THR A 167 40.61 25.14 31.41
N ALA A 168 41.64 25.73 30.77
CA ALA A 168 41.61 26.07 29.35
C ALA A 168 41.39 24.84 28.45
N ASN A 169 42.00 23.70 28.78
CA ASN A 169 41.88 22.46 28.00
C ASN A 169 40.45 21.89 28.07
N GLU A 170 39.82 21.95 29.25
CA GLU A 170 38.47 21.45 29.50
C GLU A 170 37.42 22.32 28.81
N LEU A 171 37.62 23.64 28.76
CA LEU A 171 36.76 24.55 28.01
C LEU A 171 36.85 24.32 26.50
N VAL A 172 38.06 24.10 25.96
CA VAL A 172 38.25 23.72 24.55
C VAL A 172 37.54 22.39 24.25
N LEU A 173 37.68 21.40 25.14
CA LEU A 173 37.01 20.11 24.99
C LEU A 173 35.47 20.24 25.05
N ALA A 174 34.94 21.11 25.92
CA ALA A 174 33.51 21.40 25.98
C ALA A 174 33.00 21.98 24.65
N LEU A 175 33.75 22.89 24.02
CA LEU A 175 33.40 23.44 22.71
C LEU A 175 33.43 22.38 21.60
N VAL A 176 34.45 21.50 21.60
CA VAL A 176 34.52 20.37 20.67
C VAL A 176 33.33 19.43 20.86
N LEU A 177 32.93 19.17 22.10
CA LEU A 177 31.80 18.32 22.40
C LEU A 177 30.47 18.92 21.94
N ILE A 178 30.27 20.22 22.14
CA ILE A 178 29.10 20.94 21.62
C ILE A 178 29.10 20.89 20.08
N GLY A 179 30.24 21.15 19.45
CA GLY A 179 30.37 21.11 17.99
C GLY A 179 30.07 19.73 17.40
N THR A 180 30.64 18.66 17.97
CA THR A 180 30.37 17.29 17.54
C THR A 180 28.92 16.89 17.77
N ALA A 181 28.34 17.19 18.93
CA ALA A 181 26.93 16.96 19.20
C ALA A 181 26.01 17.70 18.21
N ALA A 182 26.35 18.95 17.83
CA ALA A 182 25.61 19.71 16.83
C ALA A 182 25.69 19.10 15.43
N ILE A 183 26.88 18.60 15.02
CA ILE A 183 27.06 17.88 13.76
C ILE A 183 26.20 16.62 13.73
N PHE A 184 26.24 15.79 14.78
CA PHE A 184 25.46 14.57 14.87
C PHE A 184 23.96 14.83 14.98
N PHE A 185 23.55 15.87 15.70
CA PHE A 185 22.17 16.30 15.75
C PHE A 185 21.67 16.66 14.34
N ARG A 186 22.42 17.47 13.60
CA ARG A 186 22.06 17.86 12.22
C ARG A 186 22.04 16.65 11.28
N ALA A 187 23.03 15.77 11.35
CA ALA A 187 23.12 14.57 10.52
C ALA A 187 21.95 13.60 10.81
N GLY A 188 21.66 13.35 12.08
CA GLY A 188 20.55 12.49 12.49
C GLY A 188 19.18 13.11 12.16
N TRP A 189 19.05 14.43 12.26
CA TRP A 189 17.83 15.15 11.86
C TRP A 189 17.53 15.01 10.37
N ASN A 190 18.55 15.20 9.52
CA ASN A 190 18.43 15.03 8.07
C ASN A 190 18.10 13.58 7.72
N SER A 191 18.86 12.63 8.29
CA SER A 191 18.64 11.19 8.05
C SER A 191 17.24 10.74 8.47
N ASN A 192 16.71 11.27 9.58
CA ASN A 192 15.35 10.99 10.01
C ASN A 192 14.31 11.44 8.97
N GLN A 193 14.49 12.65 8.41
CA GLN A 193 13.61 13.17 7.37
C GLN A 193 13.66 12.32 6.11
N ASP A 194 14.85 11.93 5.68
CA ASP A 194 15.03 11.12 4.47
C ASP A 194 14.35 9.76 4.62
N VAL A 195 14.52 9.09 5.76
CA VAL A 195 13.84 7.83 6.05
C VAL A 195 12.32 8.01 6.14
N ALA A 196 11.84 9.07 6.81
CA ALA A 196 10.41 9.34 6.91
C ALA A 196 9.77 9.57 5.53
N ASN A 197 10.42 10.36 4.69
CA ASN A 197 9.98 10.64 3.31
C ASN A 197 10.01 9.37 2.45
N ALA A 198 11.06 8.55 2.57
CA ALA A 198 11.17 7.30 1.83
C ALA A 198 10.05 6.31 2.22
N LEU A 199 9.72 6.22 3.52
CA LEU A 199 8.62 5.38 4.00
C LEU A 199 7.25 5.89 3.53
N ALA A 200 7.03 7.20 3.59
CA ALA A 200 5.80 7.81 3.08
C ALA A 200 5.63 7.57 1.57
N LEU A 201 6.70 7.78 0.79
CA LEU A 201 6.70 7.53 -0.66
C LEU A 201 6.46 6.06 -0.98
N ARG A 202 7.07 5.13 -0.22
CA ARG A 202 6.85 3.70 -0.38
C ARG A 202 5.39 3.31 -0.13
N GLN A 203 4.73 3.93 0.85
CA GLN A 203 3.32 3.68 1.13
C GLN A 203 2.43 4.22 0.00
N ALA A 204 2.64 5.46 -0.41
CA ALA A 204 1.90 6.07 -1.53
C ALA A 204 2.06 5.25 -2.83
N ASN A 205 3.27 4.76 -3.13
CA ASN A 205 3.51 3.91 -4.28
C ASN A 205 2.76 2.57 -4.20
N LYS A 206 2.67 1.94 -3.03
CA LYS A 206 1.89 0.71 -2.87
C LYS A 206 0.41 0.93 -3.15
N GLU A 207 -0.16 2.01 -2.64
CA GLU A 207 -1.56 2.37 -2.86
C GLU A 207 -1.83 2.68 -4.34
N LEU A 208 -0.92 3.41 -4.98
CA LEU A 208 -1.00 3.71 -6.41
C LEU A 208 -0.94 2.45 -7.27
N VAL A 209 0.00 1.53 -6.98
CA VAL A 209 0.11 0.25 -7.70
C VAL A 209 -1.14 -0.60 -7.50
N ALA A 210 -1.70 -0.66 -6.29
CA ALA A 210 -2.94 -1.37 -6.03
C ALA A 210 -4.10 -0.80 -6.87
N LYS A 211 -4.24 0.53 -6.92
CA LYS A 211 -5.26 1.21 -7.73
C LYS A 211 -5.08 0.96 -9.23
N LEU A 212 -3.84 1.00 -9.72
CA LEU A 212 -3.52 0.70 -11.13
C LEU A 212 -3.89 -0.74 -11.47
N ASN A 213 -3.58 -1.70 -10.60
CA ASN A 213 -3.92 -3.11 -10.83
C ASN A 213 -5.44 -3.33 -10.88
N LEU A 214 -6.20 -2.67 -10.01
CA LEU A 214 -7.68 -2.73 -10.06
C LEU A 214 -8.22 -2.17 -11.37
N SER A 215 -7.79 -0.97 -11.76
CA SER A 215 -8.22 -0.35 -13.01
C SER A 215 -7.83 -1.17 -14.25
N LEU A 216 -6.64 -1.78 -14.24
CA LEU A 216 -6.19 -2.67 -15.30
C LEU A 216 -7.04 -3.95 -15.37
N ALA A 217 -7.41 -4.51 -14.21
CA ALA A 217 -8.29 -5.68 -14.15
C ALA A 217 -9.69 -5.35 -14.71
N GLU A 218 -10.26 -4.20 -14.36
CA GLU A 218 -11.54 -3.70 -14.91
C GLU A 218 -11.46 -3.50 -16.43
N ALA A 219 -10.41 -2.85 -16.92
CA ALA A 219 -10.19 -2.63 -18.35
C ALA A 219 -10.04 -3.96 -19.12
N ASN A 220 -9.30 -4.92 -18.56
CA ASN A 220 -9.15 -6.25 -19.16
C ASN A 220 -10.47 -7.03 -19.18
N TYR A 221 -11.27 -6.94 -18.11
CA TYR A 221 -12.59 -7.56 -18.06
C TYR A 221 -13.50 -6.99 -19.15
N ALA A 222 -13.57 -5.65 -19.27
CA ALA A 222 -14.35 -4.99 -20.31
C ALA A 222 -13.89 -5.38 -21.72
N ASN A 223 -12.57 -5.44 -21.96
CA ASN A 223 -12.03 -5.83 -23.26
C ASN A 223 -12.32 -7.30 -23.60
N ALA A 224 -12.23 -8.19 -22.61
CA ALA A 224 -12.60 -9.60 -22.78
C ALA A 224 -14.09 -9.77 -23.07
N ALA A 225 -14.96 -9.01 -22.38
CA ALA A 225 -16.40 -9.00 -22.64
C ALA A 225 -16.70 -8.51 -24.07
N LYS A 226 -16.07 -7.40 -24.50
CA LYS A 226 -16.19 -6.88 -25.88
C LYS A 226 -15.74 -7.91 -26.92
N SER A 227 -14.59 -8.55 -26.69
CA SER A 227 -14.08 -9.59 -27.58
C SER A 227 -15.03 -10.78 -27.69
N ARG A 228 -15.59 -11.23 -26.56
CA ARG A 228 -16.57 -12.31 -26.53
C ARG A 228 -17.88 -11.93 -27.22
N PHE A 229 -18.34 -10.69 -27.04
CA PHE A 229 -19.51 -10.15 -27.72
C PHE A 229 -19.31 -10.16 -29.24
N LEU A 230 -18.21 -9.58 -29.74
CA LEU A 230 -17.91 -9.55 -31.18
C LEU A 230 -17.78 -10.93 -31.81
N ALA A 231 -17.14 -11.88 -31.11
CA ALA A 231 -17.04 -13.27 -31.55
C ALA A 231 -18.41 -13.94 -31.64
N THR A 232 -19.27 -13.72 -30.64
CA THR A 232 -20.63 -14.27 -30.59
C THR A 232 -21.50 -13.71 -31.70
N VAL A 233 -21.50 -12.38 -31.87
CA VAL A 233 -22.20 -11.69 -32.96
C VAL A 233 -21.74 -12.20 -34.33
N SER A 234 -20.43 -12.28 -34.56
CA SER A 234 -19.89 -12.78 -35.84
C SER A 234 -20.38 -14.20 -36.15
N HIS A 235 -20.45 -15.07 -35.15
CA HIS A 235 -20.97 -16.43 -35.33
C HIS A 235 -22.46 -16.43 -35.63
N GLN A 236 -23.25 -15.66 -34.88
CA GLN A 236 -24.70 -15.59 -35.05
C GLN A 236 -25.10 -15.00 -36.40
N LEU A 237 -24.36 -14.03 -36.93
CA LEU A 237 -24.59 -13.46 -38.26
C LEU A 237 -24.23 -14.44 -39.39
N ARG A 238 -23.19 -15.26 -39.22
CA ARG A 238 -22.72 -16.19 -40.26
C ARG A 238 -23.73 -17.29 -40.58
N THR A 239 -24.44 -17.82 -39.58
CA THR A 239 -25.40 -18.92 -39.77
C THR A 239 -26.54 -18.59 -40.74
N PRO A 240 -27.35 -17.52 -40.54
CA PRO A 240 -28.42 -17.16 -41.47
C PRO A 240 -27.87 -16.71 -42.83
N LEU A 241 -26.72 -16.01 -42.85
CA LEU A 241 -26.09 -15.60 -44.10
C LEU A 241 -25.67 -16.81 -44.95
N ASN A 242 -25.08 -17.83 -44.33
CA ASN A 242 -24.70 -19.07 -45.02
C ASN A 242 -25.93 -19.86 -45.51
N ALA A 243 -27.04 -19.83 -44.76
CA ALA A 243 -28.29 -20.44 -45.21
C ALA A 243 -28.82 -19.73 -46.47
N ILE A 244 -28.86 -18.40 -46.47
CA ILE A 244 -29.28 -17.58 -47.62
C ILE A 244 -28.42 -17.90 -48.85
N ILE A 245 -27.09 -17.87 -48.69
CA ILE A 245 -26.14 -18.17 -49.78
C ILE A 245 -26.35 -19.61 -50.29
N GLY A 246 -26.40 -20.59 -49.38
CA GLY A 246 -26.50 -22.01 -49.74
C GLY A 246 -27.79 -22.35 -50.49
N PHE A 247 -28.94 -21.91 -50.01
CA PHE A 247 -30.21 -22.14 -50.70
C PHE A 247 -30.28 -21.40 -52.04
N SER A 248 -29.73 -20.18 -52.12
CA SER A 248 -29.64 -19.42 -53.37
C SER A 248 -28.76 -20.14 -54.40
N GLU A 249 -27.63 -20.71 -53.98
CA GLU A 249 -26.73 -21.48 -54.85
C GLU A 249 -27.39 -22.78 -55.34
N LEU A 250 -28.12 -23.50 -54.48
CA LEU A 250 -28.86 -24.71 -54.87
C LEU A 250 -29.93 -24.42 -55.92
N MET A 251 -30.65 -23.30 -55.79
CA MET A 251 -31.60 -22.82 -56.80
C MET A 251 -30.89 -22.46 -58.12
N GLN A 252 -29.76 -21.75 -58.04
CA GLN A 252 -28.97 -21.33 -59.21
C GLN A 252 -28.42 -22.54 -59.98
N GLN A 253 -27.94 -23.56 -59.27
CA GLN A 253 -27.40 -24.80 -59.84
C GLN A 253 -28.48 -25.74 -60.39
N LYS A 254 -29.77 -25.47 -60.13
CA LYS A 254 -30.90 -26.28 -60.59
C LYS A 254 -30.78 -27.75 -60.16
N VAL A 255 -30.38 -27.99 -58.91
CA VAL A 255 -30.03 -29.34 -58.39
C VAL A 255 -31.20 -30.34 -58.50
N HIS A 256 -32.45 -29.86 -58.49
CA HIS A 256 -33.66 -30.67 -58.66
C HIS A 256 -34.32 -30.53 -60.05
N GLY A 257 -33.60 -30.01 -61.04
CA GLY A 257 -34.12 -29.76 -62.39
C GLY A 257 -34.57 -28.31 -62.61
N ALA A 258 -35.39 -28.07 -63.64
CA ALA A 258 -35.82 -26.72 -64.01
C ALA A 258 -36.55 -26.02 -62.86
N LEU A 259 -36.38 -24.68 -62.78
CA LEU A 259 -37.07 -23.86 -61.78
C LEU A 259 -38.60 -24.04 -61.94
N GLY A 260 -39.28 -24.29 -60.82
CA GLY A 260 -40.70 -24.67 -60.77
C GLY A 260 -41.01 -25.99 -60.05
N ASP A 261 -40.01 -26.78 -59.64
CA ASP A 261 -40.19 -27.88 -58.67
C ASP A 261 -40.56 -27.30 -57.30
N ASN A 262 -41.55 -27.92 -56.62
CA ASN A 262 -42.09 -27.47 -55.33
C ASN A 262 -41.03 -27.35 -54.22
N ARG A 263 -39.90 -28.06 -54.32
CA ARG A 263 -38.77 -27.94 -53.38
C ARG A 263 -38.05 -26.60 -53.45
N TYR A 264 -38.14 -25.89 -54.58
CA TYR A 264 -37.59 -24.54 -54.68
C TYR A 264 -38.42 -23.52 -53.90
N ASP A 265 -39.71 -23.76 -53.69
CA ASP A 265 -40.54 -22.89 -52.85
C ASP A 265 -40.09 -22.98 -51.38
N ASP A 266 -39.76 -24.18 -50.89
CA ASP A 266 -39.19 -24.39 -49.56
C ASP A 266 -37.85 -23.63 -49.38
N TYR A 267 -36.99 -23.65 -50.41
CA TYR A 267 -35.72 -22.89 -50.40
C TYR A 267 -35.94 -21.38 -50.34
N VAL A 268 -36.94 -20.87 -51.06
CA VAL A 268 -37.32 -19.45 -50.99
C VAL A 268 -37.83 -19.10 -49.60
N THR A 269 -38.66 -19.95 -48.98
CA THR A 269 -39.12 -19.77 -47.60
C THR A 269 -37.93 -19.73 -46.63
N ASP A 270 -37.00 -20.68 -46.70
CA ASP A 270 -35.82 -20.72 -45.84
C ASP A 270 -34.91 -19.48 -46.01
N ILE A 271 -34.79 -18.95 -47.24
CA ILE A 271 -34.05 -17.71 -47.53
C ILE A 271 -34.73 -16.51 -46.85
N VAL A 272 -36.05 -16.37 -47.00
CA VAL A 272 -36.82 -15.27 -46.39
C VAL A 272 -36.73 -15.33 -44.88
N ASP A 273 -37.00 -16.49 -44.28
CA ASP A 273 -36.94 -16.69 -42.83
C ASP A 273 -35.53 -16.44 -42.27
N SER A 274 -34.48 -16.79 -43.03
CA SER A 274 -33.09 -16.50 -42.64
C SER A 274 -32.77 -15.01 -42.76
N SER A 275 -33.33 -14.32 -43.75
CA SER A 275 -33.17 -12.87 -43.96
C SER A 275 -33.84 -12.07 -42.85
N ASP A 276 -35.05 -12.45 -42.46
CA ASP A 276 -35.79 -11.81 -41.36
C ASP A 276 -35.07 -12.01 -40.03
N ARG A 277 -34.57 -13.22 -39.75
CA ARG A 277 -33.73 -13.50 -38.57
C ARG A 277 -32.45 -12.66 -38.54
N LEU A 278 -31.77 -12.51 -39.69
CA LEU A 278 -30.57 -11.70 -39.80
C LEU A 278 -30.87 -10.21 -39.56
N LEU A 279 -31.97 -9.70 -40.13
CA LEU A 279 -32.39 -8.31 -39.95
C LEU A 279 -32.72 -8.01 -38.49
N GLY A 280 -33.41 -8.94 -37.81
CA GLY A 280 -33.66 -8.86 -36.37
C GLY A 280 -32.37 -8.71 -35.56
N MET A 281 -31.39 -9.59 -35.79
CA MET A 281 -30.08 -9.52 -35.12
C MET A 281 -29.33 -8.20 -35.36
N ILE A 282 -29.42 -7.63 -36.58
CA ILE A 282 -28.81 -6.34 -36.88
C ILE A 282 -29.49 -5.22 -36.07
N ASN A 283 -30.82 -5.23 -35.99
CA ASN A 283 -31.56 -4.27 -35.19
C ASN A 283 -31.22 -4.38 -33.70
N ASP A 284 -31.14 -5.60 -33.16
CA ASP A 284 -30.75 -5.83 -31.76
C ASP A 284 -29.35 -5.24 -31.46
N ILE A 285 -28.39 -5.38 -32.39
CA ILE A 285 -27.06 -4.78 -32.26
C ILE A 285 -27.13 -3.26 -32.33
N LEU A 286 -27.91 -2.69 -33.25
CA LEU A 286 -28.07 -1.24 -33.38
C LEU A 286 -28.68 -0.64 -32.12
N ASP A 287 -29.71 -1.26 -31.56
CA ASP A 287 -30.37 -0.76 -30.36
C ASP A 287 -29.45 -0.89 -29.13
N LEU A 288 -28.66 -1.96 -29.04
CA LEU A 288 -27.58 -2.06 -28.03
C LEU A 288 -26.55 -0.93 -28.18
N THR A 289 -26.12 -0.60 -29.40
CA THR A 289 -25.14 0.48 -29.62
C THR A 289 -25.68 1.86 -29.26
N LYS A 290 -26.95 2.15 -29.53
CA LYS A 290 -27.62 3.39 -29.10
C LYS A 290 -27.74 3.46 -27.59
N LEU A 291 -28.01 2.32 -26.94
CA LEU A 291 -28.08 2.24 -25.49
C LEU A 291 -26.71 2.51 -24.85
N GLU A 292 -25.62 1.95 -25.40
CA GLU A 292 -24.26 2.20 -24.90
C GLU A 292 -23.76 3.63 -25.14
N SER A 293 -24.15 4.28 -26.24
CA SER A 293 -23.80 5.68 -26.53
C SER A 293 -24.65 6.69 -25.75
N GLY A 294 -25.73 6.24 -25.09
CA GLY A 294 -26.71 7.09 -24.43
C GLY A 294 -27.61 7.87 -25.39
N GLU A 295 -27.66 7.47 -26.67
CA GLU A 295 -28.49 8.09 -27.71
C GLU A 295 -29.94 7.54 -27.73
N LEU A 296 -30.22 6.51 -26.93
CA LEU A 296 -31.56 5.96 -26.78
C LEU A 296 -32.34 6.80 -25.75
N GLU A 297 -33.04 7.82 -26.24
CA GLU A 297 -33.97 8.62 -25.43
C GLU A 297 -35.33 7.92 -25.36
N PRO A 298 -35.76 7.41 -24.19
CA PRO A 298 -37.07 6.79 -24.05
C PRO A 298 -38.16 7.83 -24.28
N ILE A 299 -39.13 7.49 -25.14
CA ILE A 299 -40.28 8.34 -25.41
C ILE A 299 -41.32 8.07 -24.33
N ASP A 300 -41.48 9.01 -23.40
CA ASP A 300 -42.47 8.87 -22.33
C ASP A 300 -43.88 9.18 -22.86
N GLU A 301 -44.64 8.13 -23.20
CA GLU A 301 -46.03 8.25 -23.69
C GLU A 301 -47.03 7.42 -22.87
N PRO A 302 -48.27 7.88 -22.71
CA PRO A 302 -49.31 7.08 -22.05
C PRO A 302 -49.72 5.91 -22.95
N PHE A 303 -49.64 4.69 -22.41
CA PHE A 303 -50.11 3.47 -23.07
C PHE A 303 -50.94 2.61 -22.12
N ARG A 304 -51.81 1.79 -22.71
CA ARG A 304 -52.69 0.87 -21.98
C ARG A 304 -52.02 -0.50 -21.94
N LEU A 305 -51.74 -1.00 -20.74
CA LEU A 305 -51.11 -2.32 -20.55
C LEU A 305 -51.87 -3.47 -21.26
N PRO A 306 -53.22 -3.51 -21.28
CA PRO A 306 -53.97 -4.55 -22.00
C PRO A 306 -53.67 -4.58 -23.51
N ASP A 307 -53.49 -3.41 -24.13
CA ASP A 307 -53.26 -3.30 -25.57
C ASP A 307 -51.89 -3.89 -25.97
N ILE A 308 -50.85 -3.67 -25.13
CA ILE A 308 -49.53 -4.28 -25.33
C ILE A 308 -49.58 -5.80 -25.11
N LEU A 309 -50.27 -6.25 -24.06
CA LEU A 309 -50.41 -7.68 -23.77
C LEU A 309 -51.14 -8.41 -24.90
N GLU A 310 -52.25 -7.86 -25.41
CA GLU A 310 -52.96 -8.43 -26.56
C GLU A 310 -52.07 -8.50 -27.80
N GLN A 311 -51.31 -7.43 -28.08
CA GLN A 311 -50.39 -7.40 -29.21
C GLN A 311 -49.30 -8.48 -29.08
N ALA A 312 -48.68 -8.61 -27.91
CA ALA A 312 -47.66 -9.62 -27.64
C ALA A 312 -48.22 -11.05 -27.71
N ILE A 313 -49.41 -11.30 -27.17
CA ILE A 313 -50.08 -12.61 -27.27
C ILE A 313 -50.37 -12.94 -28.73
N LYS A 314 -50.93 -11.99 -29.49
CA LYS A 314 -51.28 -12.20 -30.90
C LYS A 314 -50.05 -12.51 -31.75
N GLN A 315 -48.95 -11.80 -31.54
CA GLN A 315 -47.68 -12.03 -32.23
C GLN A 315 -47.10 -13.42 -31.94
N ASN A 316 -47.20 -13.89 -30.69
CA ASN A 316 -46.61 -15.17 -30.28
C ASN A 316 -47.55 -16.38 -30.43
N THR A 317 -48.85 -16.17 -30.65
CA THR A 317 -49.85 -17.26 -30.76
C THR A 317 -49.54 -18.21 -31.92
N GLN A 318 -49.07 -17.68 -33.06
CA GLN A 318 -48.74 -18.50 -34.24
C GLN A 318 -47.53 -19.40 -33.97
N LEU A 319 -46.47 -18.85 -33.38
CA LEU A 319 -45.26 -19.58 -33.02
C LEU A 319 -45.52 -20.63 -31.93
N ALA A 320 -46.32 -20.29 -30.92
CA ALA A 320 -46.70 -21.22 -29.86
C ALA A 320 -47.48 -22.43 -30.41
N ARG A 321 -48.41 -22.21 -31.36
CA ARG A 321 -49.13 -23.30 -32.04
C ARG A 321 -48.20 -24.20 -32.85
N GLN A 322 -47.20 -23.64 -33.54
CA GLN A 322 -46.22 -24.41 -34.30
C GLN A 322 -45.37 -25.33 -33.41
N HIS A 323 -45.15 -24.95 -32.15
CA HIS A 323 -44.40 -25.74 -31.17
C HIS A 323 -45.27 -26.52 -30.17
N GLY A 324 -46.60 -26.55 -30.33
CA GLY A 324 -47.50 -27.27 -29.44
C GLY A 324 -47.61 -26.68 -28.02
N ILE A 325 -47.35 -25.38 -27.88
CA ILE A 325 -47.37 -24.65 -26.61
C ILE A 325 -48.70 -23.91 -26.47
N THR A 326 -49.35 -24.05 -25.31
CA THR A 326 -50.57 -23.30 -24.97
C THR A 326 -50.21 -22.00 -24.26
N LEU A 327 -50.50 -20.86 -24.89
CA LEU A 327 -50.43 -19.54 -24.27
C LEU A 327 -51.74 -19.25 -23.51
N VAL A 328 -51.62 -18.98 -22.21
CA VAL A 328 -52.73 -18.52 -21.37
C VAL A 328 -52.35 -17.16 -20.81
N ALA A 329 -53.19 -16.15 -21.05
CA ALA A 329 -53.04 -14.83 -20.46
C ALA A 329 -54.16 -14.60 -19.45
N THR A 330 -53.80 -14.10 -18.28
CA THR A 330 -54.74 -13.69 -17.24
C THR A 330 -54.48 -12.23 -16.93
N THR A 331 -55.36 -11.36 -17.41
CA THR A 331 -55.30 -9.92 -17.17
C THR A 331 -56.31 -9.53 -16.10
N PRO A 332 -55.92 -8.70 -15.10
CA PRO A 332 -56.88 -8.10 -14.18
C PRO A 332 -57.88 -7.22 -14.95
N ASP A 333 -59.12 -7.11 -14.49
CA ASP A 333 -60.19 -6.29 -15.10
C ASP A 333 -60.02 -4.77 -14.88
N MET A 334 -58.79 -4.35 -14.56
CA MET A 334 -58.45 -2.97 -14.22
C MET A 334 -57.75 -2.33 -15.41
N GLN A 335 -58.23 -1.16 -15.84
CA GLN A 335 -57.52 -0.34 -16.81
C GLN A 335 -56.26 0.24 -16.14
N ILE A 336 -55.11 -0.32 -16.49
CA ILE A 336 -53.80 0.16 -16.03
C ILE A 336 -53.20 0.98 -17.17
N ASP A 337 -53.29 2.30 -17.02
CA ASP A 337 -52.60 3.25 -17.86
C ASP A 337 -51.20 3.50 -17.28
N LEU A 338 -50.18 3.35 -18.11
CA LEU A 338 -48.78 3.55 -17.74
C LEU A 338 -48.17 4.60 -18.66
N ASN A 339 -47.20 5.34 -18.13
CA ASN A 339 -46.33 6.20 -18.93
C ASN A 339 -44.97 5.51 -19.10
N GLY A 340 -44.48 5.46 -20.33
CA GLY A 340 -43.16 4.95 -20.64
C GLY A 340 -42.96 4.80 -22.15
N ASP A 341 -41.81 4.24 -22.54
CA ASP A 341 -41.56 3.91 -23.94
C ASP A 341 -42.34 2.65 -24.32
N ARG A 342 -43.33 2.79 -25.19
CA ARG A 342 -44.12 1.66 -25.68
C ARG A 342 -43.30 0.69 -26.53
N LYS A 343 -42.16 1.13 -27.08
CA LYS A 343 -41.40 0.44 -28.12
C LYS A 343 -40.18 -0.33 -27.60
N HIS A 344 -39.67 -0.01 -26.42
CA HIS A 344 -38.52 -0.63 -25.74
C HIS A 344 -38.89 -1.12 -24.35
#